data_AF-A0A2M9C0G6-F1
#
_entry.id   AF-A0A2M9C0G6-F1
#
_cell.length_a   1.000
_cell.length_b   1.000
_cell.length_c   1.000
_cell.angle_alpha   90.00
_cell.angle_beta   90.00
_cell.angle_gamma   90.00
#
_symmetry.space_group_name_H-M   'P 1'
#
loop_
_entity.id
_entity.type
_entity.pdbx_description
1 polymer ?
#
loop_
_entity_poly.entity_id
_entity_poly.type
_entity_poly.pdbx_seq_one_letter_code
_entity_poly.pdbx_strand_id
1 'polypeptide(L)'
;MDSRADDSTDPVFDELRTSIEGFAAGGYPIDRVIEAACDCGNRTFALVFDDEVGVAVRICTECEAEAEIADSGEHFDDVDEVEQAQCSCGNEVFTAATGFALDPQGEVRWVSVGLRCTRDGIAGVYVDWKIDYVPTEQLLSNA
;
A
#
# COMPACT_ATOMS: atom_id res chain seq x y z
N MET A 1 1.18 35.67 21.25
CA MET A 1 1.37 35.25 19.84
C MET A 1 1.57 33.77 19.88
N ASP A 2 0.44 33.06 19.87
CA ASP A 2 0.39 31.61 19.91
C ASP A 2 0.54 31.12 18.47
N SER A 3 1.64 30.43 18.19
CA SER A 3 1.89 29.80 16.90
C SER A 3 2.55 28.47 17.21
N ARG A 4 1.74 27.52 17.68
CA ARG A 4 2.06 26.10 17.55
C ARG A 4 1.35 25.63 16.29
N ALA A 5 2.14 25.26 15.30
CA ALA A 5 1.67 24.51 14.14
C ALA A 5 0.96 23.26 14.68
N ASP A 6 -0.28 23.09 14.24
CA ASP A 6 -1.06 21.87 14.40
C ASP A 6 -0.45 20.83 13.45
N ASP A 7 0.67 20.23 13.86
CA ASP A 7 1.27 19.06 13.22
C ASP A 7 0.56 17.82 13.78
N SER A 8 -0.74 17.70 13.50
CA SER A 8 -1.51 16.53 13.89
C SER A 8 -1.18 15.40 12.92
N THR A 9 -0.07 14.71 13.15
CA THR A 9 0.24 13.45 12.47
C THR A 9 -0.90 12.46 12.76
N ASP A 10 -1.48 11.86 11.72
CA ASP A 10 -2.54 10.87 11.88
C ASP A 10 -1.93 9.59 12.50
N PRO A 11 -2.22 9.27 13.78
CA PRO A 11 -1.60 8.14 14.45
C PRO A 11 -1.96 6.79 13.80
N VAL A 12 -3.10 6.71 13.11
CA VAL A 12 -3.51 5.50 12.38
C VAL A 12 -2.57 5.26 11.21
N PHE A 13 -2.25 6.32 10.46
CA PHE A 13 -1.32 6.23 9.34
C PHE A 13 0.11 6.03 9.82
N ASP A 14 0.52 6.63 10.93
CA ASP A 14 1.87 6.46 11.49
C ASP A 14 2.15 5.01 11.90
N GLU A 15 1.18 4.33 12.51
CA GLU A 15 1.28 2.90 12.84
C GLU A 15 1.50 2.05 11.58
N LEU A 16 0.72 2.32 10.53
CA LEU A 16 0.84 1.61 9.26
C LEU A 16 2.18 1.90 8.58
N ARG A 17 2.59 3.17 8.50
CA ARG A 17 3.88 3.57 7.95
C ARG A 17 5.03 2.85 8.66
N THR A 18 5.02 2.83 9.99
CA THR A 18 6.06 2.17 10.79
C THR A 18 6.14 0.67 10.47
N SER A 19 4.99 0.01 10.27
CA SER A 19 4.94 -1.41 9.90
C SER A 19 5.58 -1.66 8.52
N ILE A 20 5.26 -0.83 7.53
CA ILE A 20 5.82 -0.93 6.17
C ILE A 20 7.33 -0.65 6.18
N GLU A 21 7.78 0.41 6.83
CA GLU A 21 9.20 0.77 6.94
C GLU A 21 10.02 -0.34 7.64
N GLY A 22 9.45 -0.98 8.64
CA GLY A 22 10.08 -2.08 9.37
C GLY A 22 10.19 -3.39 8.59
N PHE A 23 9.35 -3.60 7.58
CA PHE A 23 9.35 -4.82 6.76
C PHE A 23 10.57 -4.88 5.83
N ALA A 24 10.96 -3.74 5.24
CA ALA A 24 12.17 -3.58 4.43
C ALA A 24 12.36 -4.72 3.40
N ALA A 25 11.34 -4.91 2.55
CA ALA A 25 11.29 -5.98 1.56
C ALA A 25 12.55 -6.04 0.69
N GLY A 26 13.02 -7.26 0.40
CA GLY A 26 14.29 -7.47 -0.32
C GLY A 26 15.54 -6.96 0.41
N GLY A 27 15.43 -6.53 1.67
CA GLY A 27 16.51 -5.92 2.44
C GLY A 27 16.77 -4.44 2.11
N TYR A 28 15.84 -3.79 1.41
CA TYR A 28 15.96 -2.37 1.05
C TYR A 28 15.16 -1.50 2.03
N PRO A 29 15.72 -0.35 2.49
CA PRO A 29 14.95 0.60 3.28
C PRO A 29 13.82 1.20 2.44
N ILE A 30 12.69 1.49 3.09
CA ILE A 30 11.59 2.22 2.47
C ILE A 30 11.91 3.71 2.49
N ASP A 31 11.91 4.35 1.31
CA ASP A 31 12.21 5.77 1.16
C ASP A 31 10.95 6.63 1.11
N ARG A 32 9.82 6.06 0.66
CA ARG A 32 8.52 6.75 0.62
C ARG A 32 7.37 5.82 0.98
N VAL A 33 6.40 6.36 1.71
CA VAL A 33 5.11 5.69 1.99
C VAL A 33 3.99 6.66 1.62
N ILE A 34 3.07 6.20 0.78
CA ILE A 34 1.93 6.97 0.29
C ILE A 34 0.66 6.32 0.81
N GLU A 35 -0.15 7.06 1.55
CA GLU A 35 -1.44 6.61 2.04
C GLU A 35 -2.45 6.55 0.89
N ALA A 36 -3.23 5.47 0.82
CA ALA A 36 -4.28 5.33 -0.18
C ALA A 36 -5.49 6.23 0.14
N ALA A 37 -5.96 6.96 -0.86
CA ALA A 37 -7.21 7.69 -0.83
C ALA A 37 -7.95 7.48 -2.14
N CYS A 38 -9.26 7.25 -2.07
CA CYS A 38 -10.11 7.18 -3.25
C CYS A 38 -10.47 8.60 -3.71
N ASP A 39 -10.73 8.78 -5.01
CA ASP A 39 -11.21 10.04 -5.57
C ASP A 39 -12.54 10.52 -4.96
N CYS A 40 -13.35 9.60 -4.43
CA CYS A 40 -14.56 9.95 -3.68
C CYS A 40 -14.28 10.50 -2.27
N GLY A 41 -13.02 10.52 -1.83
CA GLY A 41 -12.56 10.97 -0.52
C GLY A 41 -12.51 9.87 0.55
N ASN A 42 -12.98 8.66 0.24
CA ASN A 42 -12.92 7.54 1.17
C ASN A 42 -11.49 7.00 1.36
N ARG A 43 -11.21 6.45 2.54
CA ARG A 43 -9.88 5.92 2.94
C ARG A 43 -9.92 4.46 3.41
N THR A 44 -11.06 3.81 3.29
CA THR A 44 -11.21 2.40 3.65
C THR A 44 -11.44 1.53 2.42
N PHE A 45 -10.76 0.40 2.38
CA PHE A 45 -10.69 -0.46 1.21
C PHE A 45 -10.84 -1.92 1.62
N ALA A 46 -11.45 -2.72 0.75
CA ALA A 46 -11.10 -4.13 0.62
C ALA A 46 -9.89 -4.22 -0.32
N LEU A 47 -9.11 -5.30 -0.22
CA LEU A 47 -7.97 -5.53 -1.10
C LEU A 47 -7.93 -6.97 -1.57
N VAL A 48 -7.64 -7.18 -2.86
CA VAL A 48 -7.29 -8.49 -3.41
C VAL A 48 -5.84 -8.47 -3.89
N PHE A 49 -5.14 -9.59 -3.77
CA PHE A 49 -3.72 -9.67 -4.12
C PHE A 49 -3.31 -11.09 -4.52
N ASP A 50 -2.13 -11.20 -5.14
CA ASP A 50 -1.37 -12.43 -5.25
C ASP A 50 0.09 -12.08 -4.94
N ASP A 51 0.68 -12.77 -3.96
CA ASP A 51 2.02 -12.48 -3.45
C ASP A 51 3.14 -13.22 -4.20
N GLU A 52 2.79 -14.20 -5.04
CA GLU A 52 3.75 -14.93 -5.87
C GLU A 52 4.13 -14.12 -7.11
N VAL A 53 3.14 -13.56 -7.81
CA VAL A 53 3.29 -12.72 -8.99
C VAL A 53 3.54 -11.26 -8.59
N GLY A 54 2.96 -10.81 -7.49
CA GLY A 54 3.07 -9.42 -7.04
C GLY A 54 2.01 -8.52 -7.67
N VAL A 55 0.74 -8.86 -7.48
CA VAL A 55 -0.38 -7.99 -7.87
C VAL A 55 -1.22 -7.59 -6.68
N ALA A 56 -1.83 -6.40 -6.74
CA ALA A 56 -2.74 -5.91 -5.73
C ALA A 56 -3.76 -4.92 -6.32
N VAL A 57 -5.03 -5.07 -5.95
CA VAL A 57 -6.10 -4.13 -6.29
C VAL A 57 -6.81 -3.73 -5.01
N ARG A 58 -6.94 -2.42 -4.78
CA ARG A 58 -7.79 -1.87 -3.73
C ARG A 58 -9.18 -1.57 -4.26
N ILE A 59 -10.19 -1.91 -3.48
CA ILE A 59 -11.61 -1.72 -3.80
C ILE A 59 -12.19 -0.78 -2.75
N CYS A 60 -12.62 0.41 -3.16
CA CYS A 60 -13.17 1.41 -2.26
C CYS A 60 -14.47 0.90 -1.61
N THR A 61 -14.56 0.93 -0.28
CA THR A 61 -15.77 0.41 0.41
C THR A 61 -16.99 1.32 0.30
N GLU A 62 -16.86 2.51 -0.29
CA GLU A 62 -17.98 3.46 -0.43
C GLU A 62 -18.46 3.62 -1.87
N CYS A 63 -17.56 3.78 -2.84
CA CYS A 63 -17.93 3.95 -4.24
C CYS A 63 -17.60 2.74 -5.12
N GLU A 64 -17.08 1.66 -4.52
CA GLU A 64 -16.76 0.38 -5.18
C GLU A 64 -15.74 0.50 -6.33
N ALA A 65 -15.05 1.65 -6.44
CA ALA A 65 -14.03 1.86 -7.44
C ALA A 65 -12.81 0.97 -7.13
N GLU A 66 -12.37 0.25 -8.16
CA GLU A 66 -11.18 -0.57 -8.16
C GLU A 66 -9.99 0.27 -8.63
N ALA A 67 -8.85 0.12 -7.96
CA ALA A 67 -7.59 0.71 -8.39
C ALA A 67 -6.46 -0.29 -8.19
N GLU A 68 -5.76 -0.59 -9.27
CA GLU A 68 -4.50 -1.31 -9.29
C GLU A 68 -3.42 -0.49 -8.57
N ILE A 69 -2.52 -1.19 -7.87
CA ILE A 69 -1.44 -0.56 -7.11
C ILE A 69 -0.13 -0.67 -7.90
N ALA A 70 0.55 0.47 -8.05
CA ALA A 70 1.75 0.64 -8.86
C ALA A 70 1.59 0.06 -10.28
N ASP A 71 2.29 -1.02 -10.60
CA ASP A 71 2.25 -1.72 -11.89
C ASP A 71 1.55 -3.07 -11.85
N SER A 72 0.80 -3.38 -10.79
CA SER A 72 0.13 -4.67 -10.65
C SER A 72 -0.77 -5.01 -11.85
N GLY A 73 -1.37 -3.99 -12.49
CA GLY A 73 -2.21 -4.13 -13.68
C GLY A 73 -1.56 -4.88 -14.84
N GLU A 74 -0.25 -4.76 -14.98
CA GLU A 74 0.50 -5.34 -16.10
C GLU A 74 0.76 -6.84 -15.94
N HIS A 75 0.55 -7.40 -14.74
CA HIS A 75 0.93 -8.78 -14.39
C HIS A 75 -0.28 -9.70 -14.11
N PHE A 76 -1.51 -9.20 -14.21
CA PHE A 76 -2.72 -9.99 -13.94
C PHE A 76 -2.92 -11.20 -14.88
N ASP A 77 -2.39 -11.15 -16.10
CA ASP A 77 -2.46 -12.28 -17.04
C ASP A 77 -1.66 -13.51 -16.56
N ASP A 78 -0.73 -13.31 -15.62
CA ASP A 78 0.09 -14.36 -15.02
C ASP A 78 -0.49 -14.89 -13.68
N VAL A 79 -1.67 -14.39 -13.26
CA VAL A 79 -2.34 -14.76 -12.01
C VAL A 79 -3.48 -15.73 -12.27
N ASP A 80 -3.43 -16.91 -11.66
CA ASP A 80 -4.50 -17.91 -11.77
C ASP A 80 -5.72 -17.55 -10.90
N GLU A 81 -5.48 -17.09 -9.67
CA GLU A 81 -6.51 -16.68 -8.69
C GLU A 81 -5.92 -15.63 -7.74
N VAL A 82 -6.73 -14.64 -7.33
CA VAL A 82 -6.34 -13.65 -6.32
C VAL A 82 -6.94 -14.00 -4.96
N GLU A 83 -6.19 -13.69 -3.90
CA GLU A 83 -6.64 -13.81 -2.51
C GLU A 83 -7.32 -12.54 -2.02
N GLN A 84 -8.40 -12.70 -1.25
CA GLN A 84 -9.03 -11.59 -0.52
C GLN A 84 -8.25 -11.33 0.77
N ALA A 85 -7.74 -10.11 0.94
CA ALA A 85 -7.10 -9.70 2.18
C ALA A 85 -8.08 -9.80 3.36
N GLN A 86 -7.69 -10.56 4.37
CA GLN A 86 -8.44 -10.75 5.59
C GLN A 86 -7.52 -10.61 6.81
N CYS A 87 -7.98 -9.88 7.81
CA CYS A 87 -7.29 -9.75 9.09
C CYS A 87 -7.53 -11.02 9.93
N SER A 88 -6.63 -11.33 10.86
CA SER A 88 -6.79 -12.45 11.80
C SER A 88 -8.05 -12.34 12.68
N CYS A 89 -8.63 -11.15 12.85
CA CYS A 89 -9.95 -10.97 13.48
C CYS A 89 -11.16 -11.19 12.54
N GLY A 90 -10.92 -11.61 11.29
CA GLY A 90 -11.93 -11.85 10.27
C GLY A 90 -12.52 -10.58 9.65
N ASN A 91 -11.84 -9.44 9.73
CA ASN A 91 -12.27 -8.20 9.05
C ASN A 91 -11.58 -8.08 7.69
N GLU A 92 -12.29 -7.55 6.70
CA GLU A 92 -11.82 -7.41 5.31
C GLU A 92 -11.74 -5.94 4.87
N VAL A 93 -11.86 -5.02 5.83
CA VAL A 93 -11.82 -3.57 5.58
C VAL A 93 -10.60 -2.96 6.25
N PHE A 94 -9.83 -2.20 5.48
CA PHE A 94 -8.53 -1.68 5.90
C PHE A 94 -8.36 -0.22 5.50
N THR A 95 -7.53 0.51 6.21
CA THR A 95 -6.77 1.63 5.62
C THR A 95 -5.54 1.04 4.94
N ALA A 96 -5.14 1.58 3.78
CA ALA A 96 -4.05 1.04 2.98
C ALA A 96 -2.96 2.10 2.74
N ALA A 97 -1.73 1.65 2.54
CA ALA A 97 -0.63 2.50 2.11
C ALA A 97 0.40 1.67 1.32
N THR A 98 1.06 2.35 0.39
CA THR A 98 2.07 1.73 -0.48
C THR A 98 3.44 2.31 -0.17
N GLY A 99 4.37 1.42 0.20
CA GLY A 99 5.77 1.72 0.46
C GLY A 99 6.64 1.48 -0.77
N PHE A 100 7.59 2.37 -1.00
CA PHE A 100 8.53 2.31 -2.12
C PHE A 100 9.96 2.39 -1.60
N ALA A 101 10.75 1.38 -1.93
CA ALA A 101 12.20 1.43 -1.82
C ALA A 101 12.77 2.02 -3.12
N LEU A 102 13.55 3.07 -3.02
CA LEU A 102 14.10 3.80 -4.15
C LEU A 102 15.62 3.55 -4.29
N ASP A 103 16.11 3.67 -5.51
CA ASP A 103 17.52 3.74 -5.78
C ASP A 103 18.08 5.16 -5.63
N PRO A 104 19.42 5.36 -5.69
CA PRO A 104 20.02 6.70 -5.60
C PRO A 104 19.62 7.66 -6.73
N GLN A 105 19.03 7.15 -7.82
CA GLN A 105 18.50 7.92 -8.94
C GLN A 105 17.01 8.28 -8.74
N GLY A 106 16.36 7.70 -7.72
CA GLY A 106 14.94 7.90 -7.43
C GLY A 106 14.03 6.87 -8.10
N GLU A 107 14.57 5.83 -8.71
CA GLU A 107 13.79 4.76 -9.35
C GLU A 107 13.34 3.74 -8.30
N VAL A 108 12.09 3.28 -8.41
CA VAL A 108 11.51 2.24 -7.57
C VAL A 108 12.24 0.92 -7.82
N ARG A 109 12.72 0.30 -6.74
CA ARG A 109 13.29 -1.05 -6.74
C ARG A 109 12.35 -2.08 -6.15
N TRP A 110 11.47 -1.64 -5.26
CA TRP A 110 10.57 -2.52 -4.52
C TRP A 110 9.31 -1.78 -4.14
N VAL A 111 8.17 -2.47 -4.24
CA VAL A 111 6.86 -2.02 -3.80
C VAL A 111 6.41 -2.90 -2.63
N SER A 112 5.86 -2.31 -1.58
CA SER A 112 5.27 -3.03 -0.44
C SER A 112 3.90 -2.46 -0.12
N VAL A 113 2.86 -3.30 -0.15
CA VAL A 113 1.49 -2.90 0.14
C VAL A 113 1.15 -3.25 1.59
N GLY A 114 0.98 -2.20 2.40
CA GLY A 114 0.60 -2.33 3.80
C GLY A 114 -0.88 -2.10 4.02
N LEU A 115 -1.45 -2.87 4.93
CA LEU A 115 -2.83 -2.72 5.39
C LEU A 115 -2.87 -2.59 6.89
N ARG A 116 -3.79 -1.74 7.38
CA ARG A 116 -4.16 -1.66 8.79
C ARG A 116 -5.66 -1.90 8.94
N CYS A 117 -6.00 -2.91 9.73
CA CYS A 117 -7.37 -3.33 9.94
C CYS A 117 -8.18 -2.23 10.65
N THR A 118 -9.36 -1.91 10.13
CA THR A 118 -10.25 -0.91 10.73
C THR A 118 -10.94 -1.40 12.01
N ARG A 119 -10.92 -2.71 12.28
CA ARG A 119 -11.58 -3.33 13.44
C ARG A 119 -10.67 -3.45 14.66
N ASP A 120 -9.49 -4.06 14.52
CA ASP A 120 -8.57 -4.33 15.64
C ASP A 120 -7.25 -3.56 15.57
N GLY A 121 -7.03 -2.79 14.49
CA GLY A 121 -5.86 -1.94 14.32
C GLY A 121 -4.56 -2.66 13.98
N ILE A 122 -4.59 -3.98 13.74
CA ILE A 122 -3.38 -4.72 13.32
C ILE A 122 -2.91 -4.18 11.97
N ALA A 123 -1.62 -3.82 11.89
CA ALA A 123 -0.97 -3.31 10.68
C ALA A 123 0.17 -4.24 10.21
N GLY A 124 0.24 -4.51 8.91
CA GLY A 124 1.24 -5.39 8.30
C GLY A 124 1.33 -5.21 6.79
N VAL A 125 2.42 -5.71 6.21
CA VAL A 125 2.57 -5.86 4.75
C VAL A 125 1.90 -7.16 4.32
N TYR A 126 1.06 -7.07 3.29
CA TYR A 126 0.32 -8.22 2.75
C TYR A 126 0.93 -8.76 1.47
N VAL A 127 1.51 -7.89 0.65
CA VAL A 127 2.17 -8.24 -0.60
C VAL A 127 3.28 -7.26 -0.90
N ASP A 128 4.35 -7.74 -1.52
CA ASP A 128 5.46 -6.94 -1.99
C ASP A 128 6.03 -7.55 -3.27
N TRP A 129 6.64 -6.71 -4.10
CA TRP A 129 7.30 -7.19 -5.32
C TRP A 129 8.44 -6.27 -5.73
N LYS A 130 9.38 -6.88 -6.46
CA LYS A 130 10.55 -6.20 -7.00
C LYS A 130 10.20 -5.56 -8.34
N ILE A 131 10.71 -4.35 -8.56
CA ILE A 131 10.70 -3.68 -9.86
C ILE A 131 12.08 -3.84 -10.52
N ASP A 132 12.10 -4.29 -11.77
CA ASP A 132 13.32 -4.58 -12.53
C ASP A 132 13.47 -3.78 -13.84
N TYR A 133 12.61 -2.79 -14.04
CA TYR A 133 12.63 -1.88 -15.18
C TYR A 133 12.75 -0.41 -14.76
N VAL A 134 13.06 0.44 -15.73
CA VAL A 134 13.07 1.90 -15.63
C VAL A 134 12.52 2.50 -16.93
N PRO A 135 11.86 3.69 -16.89
CA PRO A 135 11.60 4.55 -15.74
C PRO A 135 10.42 4.09 -14.87
N THR A 136 10.36 4.56 -13.62
CA THR A 136 9.39 4.10 -12.59
C THR A 136 8.65 5.22 -11.85
N GLU A 137 8.87 6.49 -12.20
CA GLU A 137 8.25 7.64 -11.50
C GLU A 137 6.71 7.54 -11.45
N GLN A 138 6.10 7.00 -12.51
CA GLN A 138 4.65 6.79 -12.60
C GLN A 138 4.07 5.85 -11.54
N LEU A 139 4.88 4.96 -10.95
CA LEU A 139 4.41 4.04 -9.92
C LEU A 139 4.03 4.78 -8.64
N LEU A 140 4.64 5.94 -8.38
CA LEU A 140 4.38 6.76 -7.20
C LEU A 140 3.02 7.47 -7.26
N SER A 141 2.38 7.58 -8.42
CA SER A 141 1.03 8.17 -8.53
C SER A 141 -0.10 7.18 -8.33
N ASN A 142 0.18 5.87 -8.39
CA ASN A 142 -0.80 4.79 -8.28
C ASN A 142 -0.59 4.04 -6.96
N ALA A 143 -0.81 4.73 -5.84
CA ALA A 143 -0.65 4.16 -4.50
C ALA A 143 -1.98 3.75 -3.84
#